data_AF-A0A1J5BAD1-F1
#
_entry.id   AF-A0A1J5BAD1-F1
#
_cell.length_a   1.000
_cell.length_b   1.000
_cell.length_c   1.000
_cell.angle_alpha   90.00
_cell.angle_beta   90.00
_cell.angle_gamma   90.00
#
_symmetry.space_group_name_H-M   'P 1'
#
loop_
_entity.id
_entity.type
_entity.pdbx_description
1 polymer ?
#
loop_
_entity_poly.entity_id
_entity_poly.type
_entity_poly.pdbx_seq_one_letter_code
_entity_poly.pdbx_strand_id
1 'polypeptide(L)'
;MTKIRHYVLLLLTLMVLISLGFILFKKNEKTSVNENYYDLDKILKKKKIIATTDYTSTNYFIYKGLPMGFQYELLQSFAKFLNVDLELKISTDLAQCLNDLVYRRSDIIAIDLTITKDRAEIVDFTNPYNQTKQVLVQRKPDNWQTLSTKEIEKQLIRNQTDLANKTIYVQKHSAYYERLRSLSNEIGATIHIVESEEYESEQLITLVANGKIDYTVCDEHAAIVNQNYYPNIDVKTAISLTQNLAWAVRKGSTKLLDTLNIWLAGFKTTKDYKNLYTKYFLNKKSTVLNLTGYNSIKGGKISPYDKYLKKYCKNIDWDWRLLASLIFQESRFQNNLTSWAGAYGLMQLMPVTAANYGAYSGCGPELNIAAGVKYIGYLDKIFIEKVPNKEERIRFILASYNIGPGHIIDAMKLAKKYGKNPTLWKDNVEFYLISKATPKYYNDPVVKNGYCRGDDVCQFVYEIIERYQHYKNVLK
;
A
#
# COMPACT_ATOMS: atom_id res chain seq x y z
N MET A 1 -35.17 35.65 61.94
CA MET A 1 -34.05 35.06 61.15
C MET A 1 -34.38 33.76 60.42
N THR A 2 -35.39 33.00 60.84
CA THR A 2 -35.76 31.69 60.25
C THR A 2 -36.43 31.76 58.87
N LYS A 3 -37.29 32.76 58.60
CA LYS A 3 -37.96 32.90 57.28
C LYS A 3 -36.97 33.25 56.15
N ILE A 4 -36.03 34.16 56.41
CA ILE A 4 -35.01 34.57 55.41
C ILE A 4 -34.12 33.38 55.02
N ARG A 5 -33.72 32.55 56.00
CA ARG A 5 -32.95 31.33 55.74
C ARG A 5 -33.69 30.34 54.85
N HIS A 6 -35.02 30.26 54.98
CA HIS A 6 -35.85 29.39 54.16
C HIS A 6 -35.92 29.86 52.70
N TYR A 7 -36.08 31.17 52.47
CA TYR A 7 -36.06 31.73 51.11
C TYR A 7 -34.69 31.62 50.44
N VAL A 8 -33.60 31.78 51.18
CA VAL A 8 -32.23 31.61 50.66
C VAL A 8 -31.97 30.16 50.25
N LEU A 9 -32.42 29.18 51.05
CA LEU A 9 -32.32 27.77 50.68
C LEU A 9 -33.14 27.44 49.44
N LEU A 10 -34.35 28.00 49.33
CA LEU A 10 -35.24 27.79 48.18
C LEU A 10 -34.64 28.35 46.87
N LEU A 11 -34.04 29.54 46.94
CA LEU A 11 -33.30 30.16 45.83
C LEU A 11 -32.06 29.36 45.42
N LEU A 12 -31.29 28.85 46.39
CA LEU A 12 -30.14 27.98 46.12
C LEU A 12 -30.55 26.66 45.46
N THR A 13 -31.63 26.03 45.92
CA THR A 13 -32.17 24.81 45.29
C THR A 13 -32.68 25.07 43.87
N LEU A 14 -33.29 26.23 43.62
CA LEU A 14 -33.76 26.60 42.29
C LEU A 14 -32.59 26.87 41.33
N MET A 15 -31.53 27.53 41.79
CA MET A 15 -30.30 27.72 40.99
C MET A 15 -29.61 26.39 40.67
N VAL A 16 -29.56 25.45 41.61
CA VAL A 16 -29.00 24.11 41.37
C VAL A 16 -29.84 23.34 40.35
N LEU A 17 -31.18 23.39 40.44
CA LEU A 17 -32.07 22.75 39.47
C LEU A 17 -31.99 23.39 38.07
N ILE A 18 -31.85 24.72 37.97
CA ILE A 18 -31.61 25.40 36.69
C ILE A 18 -30.23 25.03 36.13
N SER A 19 -29.20 24.89 36.98
CA SER A 19 -27.87 24.49 36.54
C SER A 19 -27.82 23.03 36.07
N LEU A 20 -28.52 22.11 36.76
CA LEU A 20 -28.69 20.72 36.30
C LEU A 20 -29.54 20.64 35.03
N GLY A 21 -30.58 21.48 34.92
CA GLY A 21 -31.37 21.63 33.71
C GLY A 21 -30.51 22.06 32.53
N PHE A 22 -29.61 23.04 32.72
CA PHE A 22 -28.64 23.48 31.71
C PHE A 22 -27.61 22.40 31.37
N ILE A 23 -27.12 21.62 32.34
CA ILE A 23 -26.18 20.52 32.11
C ILE A 23 -26.84 19.37 31.34
N LEU A 24 -28.12 19.06 31.63
CA LEU A 24 -28.91 18.08 30.90
C LEU A 24 -29.31 18.59 29.51
N PHE A 25 -29.60 19.88 29.35
CA PHE A 25 -29.84 20.50 28.04
C PHE A 25 -28.57 20.49 27.17
N LYS A 26 -27.39 20.77 27.77
CA LYS A 26 -26.10 20.73 27.07
C LYS A 26 -25.65 19.31 26.73
N LYS A 27 -26.15 18.28 27.44
CA LYS A 27 -25.93 16.86 27.11
C LYS A 27 -26.90 16.34 26.04
N ASN A 28 -27.98 17.08 25.74
CA ASN A 28 -28.96 16.74 24.71
C ASN A 28 -28.96 17.67 23.49
N GLU A 29 -28.08 18.66 23.45
CA GLU A 29 -27.56 19.13 22.17
C GLU A 29 -26.68 18.00 21.60
N LYS A 30 -27.33 17.09 20.89
CA LYS A 30 -26.73 16.55 19.67
C LYS A 30 -26.27 17.79 18.91
N THR A 31 -24.99 18.14 19.05
CA THR A 31 -24.28 18.91 18.04
C THR A 31 -24.54 18.18 16.75
N SER A 32 -25.53 18.66 16.00
CA SER A 32 -25.71 18.36 14.60
C SER A 32 -24.46 18.88 13.93
N VAL A 33 -23.40 18.06 13.95
CA VAL A 33 -22.30 18.20 13.03
C VAL A 33 -22.99 18.22 11.68
N ASN A 34 -22.98 19.38 11.05
CA ASN A 34 -23.60 19.59 9.76
C ASN A 34 -22.92 18.59 8.81
N GLU A 35 -23.56 17.45 8.58
CA GLU A 35 -23.10 16.36 7.73
C GLU A 35 -23.08 16.89 6.30
N ASN A 36 -22.06 17.66 5.96
CA ASN A 36 -21.75 17.94 4.57
C ASN A 36 -21.47 16.58 3.92
N TYR A 37 -22.47 16.11 3.18
CA TYR A 37 -22.62 14.82 2.50
C TYR A 37 -21.36 14.52 1.68
N TYR A 38 -20.40 13.85 2.31
CA TYR A 38 -19.19 13.40 1.68
C TYR A 38 -19.38 11.93 1.38
N ASP A 39 -19.64 11.59 0.14
CA ASP A 39 -19.88 10.21 -0.28
C ASP A 39 -19.26 10.06 -1.69
N LEU A 40 -19.74 9.11 -2.49
CA LEU A 40 -19.30 8.86 -3.85
C LEU A 40 -19.24 10.12 -4.73
N ASP A 41 -20.22 11.02 -4.64
CA ASP A 41 -20.25 12.25 -5.48
C ASP A 41 -19.00 13.12 -5.28
N LYS A 42 -18.46 13.16 -4.05
CA LYS A 42 -17.23 13.93 -3.76
C LYS A 42 -15.99 13.22 -4.27
N ILE A 43 -15.96 11.90 -4.20
CA ILE A 43 -14.88 11.04 -4.74
C ILE A 43 -14.81 11.24 -6.26
N LEU A 44 -15.94 11.14 -6.96
CA LEU A 44 -16.04 11.36 -8.40
C LEU A 44 -15.66 12.79 -8.79
N LYS A 45 -16.14 13.80 -8.06
CA LYS A 45 -15.78 15.21 -8.31
C LYS A 45 -14.29 15.47 -8.13
N LYS A 46 -13.66 14.84 -7.14
CA LYS A 46 -12.20 14.91 -6.90
C LYS A 46 -11.39 14.06 -7.88
N LYS A 47 -12.04 13.15 -8.62
CA LYS A 47 -11.42 12.11 -9.44
C LYS A 47 -10.39 11.28 -8.68
N LYS A 48 -10.65 11.04 -7.38
CA LYS A 48 -9.69 10.37 -6.51
C LYS A 48 -10.39 9.65 -5.36
N ILE A 49 -10.03 8.40 -5.15
CA ILE A 49 -10.44 7.58 -4.01
C ILE A 49 -9.23 7.23 -3.13
N ILE A 50 -9.39 7.37 -1.82
CA ILE A 50 -8.35 7.05 -0.84
C ILE A 50 -8.72 5.73 -0.17
N ALA A 51 -7.86 4.73 -0.24
CA ALA A 51 -8.07 3.44 0.39
C ALA A 51 -6.94 3.13 1.37
N THR A 52 -7.32 2.66 2.55
CA THR A 52 -6.38 2.12 3.53
C THR A 52 -6.20 0.64 3.31
N THR A 53 -4.96 0.20 3.18
CA THR A 53 -4.57 -1.21 3.18
C THR A 53 -3.35 -1.41 4.09
N ASP A 54 -2.97 -2.63 4.37
CA ASP A 54 -1.87 -2.99 5.24
C ASP A 54 -0.80 -3.74 4.46
N TYR A 55 0.39 -3.81 5.06
CA TYR A 55 1.56 -4.37 4.40
C TYR A 55 1.68 -5.88 4.71
N THR A 56 1.11 -6.73 3.86
CA THR A 56 1.07 -8.18 4.07
C THR A 56 1.26 -8.94 2.75
N SER A 57 1.51 -10.25 2.84
CA SER A 57 1.65 -11.14 1.69
C SER A 57 0.38 -11.31 0.85
N THR A 58 -0.79 -10.93 1.38
CA THR A 58 -2.08 -11.00 0.68
C THR A 58 -2.62 -9.63 0.31
N ASN A 59 -2.37 -8.57 1.07
CA ASN A 59 -3.07 -7.30 0.89
C ASN A 59 -2.31 -6.33 -0.01
N TYR A 60 -1.07 -5.99 0.36
CA TYR A 60 -0.20 -5.11 -0.41
C TYR A 60 1.28 -5.31 -0.08
N PHE A 61 2.12 -5.53 -1.11
CA PHE A 61 3.57 -5.72 -0.97
C PHE A 61 4.36 -5.33 -2.22
N ILE A 62 5.69 -5.15 -2.11
CA ILE A 62 6.59 -5.02 -3.28
C ILE A 62 7.31 -6.34 -3.54
N TYR A 63 7.09 -6.92 -4.71
CA TYR A 63 7.83 -8.08 -5.22
C TYR A 63 8.60 -7.73 -6.48
N LYS A 64 9.92 -7.94 -6.45
CA LYS A 64 10.81 -7.64 -7.58
C LYS A 64 10.63 -6.22 -8.13
N GLY A 65 10.38 -5.25 -7.26
CA GLY A 65 10.14 -3.86 -7.64
C GLY A 65 8.71 -3.53 -8.09
N LEU A 66 7.80 -4.50 -8.15
CA LEU A 66 6.41 -4.26 -8.52
C LEU A 66 5.50 -4.25 -7.29
N PRO A 67 4.60 -3.26 -7.15
CA PRO A 67 3.51 -3.33 -6.19
C PRO A 67 2.53 -4.45 -6.59
N MET A 68 2.19 -5.28 -5.62
CA MET A 68 1.34 -6.46 -5.75
C MET A 68 0.47 -6.60 -4.50
N GLY A 69 -0.54 -7.45 -4.57
CA GLY A 69 -1.46 -7.74 -3.48
C GLY A 69 -2.88 -7.93 -3.99
N PHE A 70 -3.62 -8.85 -3.38
CA PHE A 70 -5.01 -9.10 -3.72
C PHE A 70 -5.87 -7.87 -3.44
N GLN A 71 -5.74 -7.26 -2.26
CA GLN A 71 -6.49 -6.05 -1.90
C GLN A 71 -6.11 -4.88 -2.78
N TYR A 72 -4.80 -4.69 -3.02
CA TYR A 72 -4.31 -3.66 -3.92
C TYR A 72 -4.89 -3.75 -5.34
N GLU A 73 -4.79 -4.91 -5.98
CA GLU A 73 -5.28 -5.11 -7.36
C GLU A 73 -6.82 -5.07 -7.45
N LEU A 74 -7.51 -5.49 -6.38
CA LEU A 74 -8.96 -5.35 -6.27
C LEU A 74 -9.37 -3.88 -6.14
N LEU A 75 -8.69 -3.09 -5.31
CA LEU A 75 -8.89 -1.63 -5.20
C LEU A 75 -8.59 -0.92 -6.52
N GLN A 76 -7.53 -1.30 -7.24
CA GLN A 76 -7.22 -0.74 -8.56
C GLN A 76 -8.34 -1.02 -9.57
N SER A 77 -8.89 -2.24 -9.54
CA SER A 77 -10.00 -2.62 -10.40
C SER A 77 -11.26 -1.79 -10.10
N PHE A 78 -11.52 -1.48 -8.82
CA PHE A 78 -12.62 -0.61 -8.42
C PHE A 78 -12.40 0.85 -8.82
N ALA A 79 -11.21 1.40 -8.58
CA ALA A 79 -10.86 2.77 -8.96
C ALA A 79 -10.98 2.97 -10.48
N LYS A 80 -10.54 1.97 -11.27
CA LYS A 80 -10.72 1.95 -12.72
C LYS A 80 -12.20 1.93 -13.12
N PHE A 81 -13.04 1.15 -12.44
CA PHE A 81 -14.49 1.14 -12.67
C PHE A 81 -15.13 2.52 -12.43
N LEU A 82 -14.70 3.22 -11.38
CA LEU A 82 -15.16 4.58 -11.09
C LEU A 82 -14.53 5.67 -11.98
N ASN A 83 -13.48 5.32 -12.75
CA ASN A 83 -12.65 6.26 -13.51
C ASN A 83 -12.03 7.36 -12.61
N VAL A 84 -11.43 6.95 -11.50
CA VAL A 84 -10.76 7.82 -10.52
C VAL A 84 -9.35 7.30 -10.20
N ASP A 85 -8.48 8.20 -9.73
CA ASP A 85 -7.15 7.83 -9.23
C ASP A 85 -7.26 7.13 -7.88
N LEU A 86 -6.45 6.09 -7.65
CA LEU A 86 -6.32 5.41 -6.35
C LEU A 86 -5.15 5.99 -5.56
N GLU A 87 -5.42 6.49 -4.35
CA GLU A 87 -4.38 6.75 -3.34
C GLU A 87 -4.43 5.67 -2.26
N LEU A 88 -3.28 5.06 -1.99
CA LEU A 88 -3.15 4.11 -0.90
C LEU A 88 -2.57 4.75 0.35
N LYS A 89 -3.20 4.48 1.48
CA LYS A 89 -2.66 4.73 2.82
C LYS A 89 -2.30 3.39 3.47
N ILE A 90 -1.05 3.25 3.90
CA ILE A 90 -0.59 2.01 4.56
C ILE A 90 -0.67 2.15 6.07
N SER A 91 -1.43 1.27 6.72
CA SER A 91 -1.54 1.20 8.17
C SER A 91 -1.94 -0.19 8.63
N THR A 92 -1.24 -0.71 9.64
CA THR A 92 -1.52 -1.98 10.30
C THR A 92 -2.21 -1.79 11.65
N ASP A 93 -2.31 -0.54 12.12
CA ASP A 93 -3.10 -0.14 13.29
C ASP A 93 -4.56 0.04 12.88
N LEU A 94 -5.40 -0.92 13.29
CA LEU A 94 -6.84 -0.91 13.02
C LEU A 94 -7.53 0.33 13.63
N ALA A 95 -7.15 0.77 14.83
CA ALA A 95 -7.75 1.93 15.46
C ALA A 95 -7.45 3.19 14.63
N GLN A 96 -6.22 3.31 14.12
CA GLN A 96 -5.85 4.38 13.20
C GLN A 96 -6.62 4.30 11.87
N CYS A 97 -6.79 3.10 11.29
CA CYS A 97 -7.59 2.90 10.08
C CYS A 97 -9.04 3.35 10.27
N LEU A 98 -9.68 2.94 11.36
CA LEU A 98 -11.05 3.32 11.71
C LEU A 98 -11.16 4.85 11.92
N ASN A 99 -10.20 5.45 12.63
CA ASN A 99 -10.14 6.90 12.79
C ASN A 99 -9.99 7.62 11.45
N ASP A 100 -9.15 7.13 10.54
CA ASP A 100 -8.99 7.76 9.23
C ASP A 100 -10.28 7.74 8.41
N LEU A 101 -11.07 6.68 8.54
CA LEU A 101 -12.38 6.58 7.90
C LEU A 101 -13.37 7.58 8.50
N VAL A 102 -13.44 7.68 9.83
CA VAL A 102 -14.30 8.64 10.55
C VAL A 102 -13.93 10.09 10.21
N TYR A 103 -12.64 10.40 10.22
CA TYR A 103 -12.11 11.75 9.95
C TYR A 103 -11.91 12.06 8.46
N ARG A 104 -12.43 11.24 7.54
CA ARG A 104 -12.40 11.51 6.08
C ARG A 104 -10.98 11.59 5.50
N ARG A 105 -10.04 10.91 6.15
CA ARG A 105 -8.65 10.72 5.71
C ARG A 105 -8.49 9.44 4.87
N SER A 106 -9.51 8.59 4.85
CA SER A 106 -9.67 7.42 3.99
C SER A 106 -11.14 7.24 3.63
N ASP A 107 -11.41 6.68 2.46
CA ASP A 107 -12.76 6.38 1.96
C ASP A 107 -13.12 4.89 2.14
N ILE A 108 -12.12 4.00 2.08
CA ILE A 108 -12.27 2.53 2.17
C ILE A 108 -11.19 1.96 3.07
N ILE A 109 -11.53 0.98 3.92
CA ILE A 109 -10.57 0.10 4.59
C ILE A 109 -10.61 -1.28 3.92
N ALA A 110 -9.45 -1.74 3.42
CA ALA A 110 -9.25 -3.00 2.69
C ALA A 110 -8.03 -3.75 3.25
N ILE A 111 -8.19 -4.32 4.45
CA ILE A 111 -7.14 -5.02 5.23
C ILE A 111 -7.57 -6.44 5.64
N ASP A 112 -8.35 -7.14 4.80
CA ASP A 112 -8.96 -8.43 5.18
C ASP A 112 -9.75 -8.34 6.50
N LEU A 113 -10.57 -7.30 6.63
CA LEU A 113 -11.25 -7.01 7.89
C LEU A 113 -12.39 -8.01 8.17
N THR A 114 -12.28 -8.72 9.29
CA THR A 114 -13.35 -9.58 9.80
C THR A 114 -14.57 -8.77 10.22
N ILE A 115 -15.74 -9.16 9.75
CA ILE A 115 -17.02 -8.58 10.20
C ILE A 115 -17.31 -9.05 11.63
N THR A 116 -17.47 -8.11 12.55
CA THR A 116 -17.89 -8.35 13.94
C THR A 116 -19.01 -7.38 14.29
N LYS A 117 -19.80 -7.71 15.33
CA LYS A 117 -20.90 -6.83 15.79
C LYS A 117 -20.37 -5.46 16.21
N ASP A 118 -19.35 -5.43 17.05
CA ASP A 118 -18.75 -4.20 17.58
C ASP A 118 -18.20 -3.30 16.46
N ARG A 119 -17.54 -3.88 15.44
CA ARG A 119 -17.06 -3.09 14.29
C ARG A 119 -18.22 -2.55 13.45
N ALA A 120 -19.30 -3.31 13.28
CA ALA A 120 -20.46 -2.89 12.48
C ALA A 120 -21.24 -1.72 13.12
N GLU A 121 -21.02 -1.44 14.41
CA GLU A 121 -21.52 -0.22 15.06
C GLU A 121 -20.74 1.03 14.63
N ILE A 122 -19.45 0.87 14.27
CA ILE A 122 -18.53 1.97 13.96
C ILE A 122 -18.46 2.25 12.45
N VAL A 123 -18.54 1.21 11.62
CA VAL A 123 -18.38 1.28 10.16
C VAL A 123 -19.49 0.51 9.45
N ASP A 124 -19.70 0.81 8.17
CA ASP A 124 -20.56 -0.01 7.31
C ASP A 124 -19.69 -0.93 6.46
N PHE A 125 -20.05 -2.21 6.41
CA PHE A 125 -19.32 -3.23 5.65
C PHE A 125 -19.95 -3.46 4.28
N THR A 126 -19.11 -3.70 3.28
CA THR A 126 -19.56 -4.29 2.01
C THR A 126 -20.14 -5.68 2.24
N ASN A 127 -20.84 -6.20 1.23
CA ASN A 127 -21.10 -7.62 1.11
C ASN A 127 -19.77 -8.39 1.20
N PRO A 128 -19.72 -9.54 1.90
CA PRO A 128 -18.50 -10.31 2.03
C PRO A 128 -17.91 -10.69 0.66
N TYR A 129 -16.65 -10.33 0.42
CA TYR A 129 -15.96 -10.74 -0.80
C TYR A 129 -15.28 -12.10 -0.62
N ASN A 130 -14.89 -12.45 0.60
CA ASN A 130 -14.24 -13.72 0.93
C ASN A 130 -14.58 -14.19 2.35
N GLN A 131 -14.13 -15.39 2.70
CA GLN A 131 -14.26 -15.98 4.02
C GLN A 131 -12.90 -16.49 4.50
N THR A 132 -12.67 -16.50 5.80
CA THR A 132 -11.45 -17.06 6.38
C THR A 132 -11.74 -17.72 7.73
N LYS A 133 -10.73 -18.37 8.30
CA LYS A 133 -10.72 -18.86 9.68
C LYS A 133 -9.46 -18.35 10.34
N GLN A 134 -9.50 -18.15 11.65
CA GLN A 134 -8.29 -17.97 12.44
C GLN A 134 -7.69 -19.36 12.69
N VAL A 135 -6.39 -19.50 12.43
CA VAL A 135 -5.66 -20.76 12.56
C VAL A 135 -4.46 -20.60 13.49
N LEU A 136 -4.17 -21.67 14.22
CA LEU A 136 -2.92 -21.81 14.95
C LEU A 136 -1.79 -22.07 13.94
N VAL A 137 -0.74 -21.27 14.03
CA VAL A 137 0.51 -21.51 13.33
C VAL A 137 1.51 -22.10 14.31
N GLN A 138 2.03 -23.28 13.97
CA GLN A 138 2.96 -24.04 14.81
C GLN A 138 4.08 -24.63 13.96
N ARG A 139 5.22 -24.97 14.58
CA ARG A 139 6.34 -25.62 13.86
C ARG A 139 6.11 -27.13 13.76
N LYS A 140 6.44 -27.72 12.60
CA LYS A 140 6.62 -29.16 12.45
C LYS A 140 7.85 -29.63 13.25
N PRO A 141 7.93 -30.92 13.63
CA PRO A 141 9.11 -31.46 14.30
C PRO A 141 10.38 -31.20 13.50
N ASP A 142 11.54 -31.04 14.15
CA ASP A 142 12.78 -30.66 13.45
C ASP A 142 13.20 -31.68 12.38
N ASN A 143 12.88 -32.95 12.58
CA ASN A 143 13.09 -34.06 11.64
C ASN A 143 11.87 -34.35 10.75
N TRP A 144 10.94 -33.41 10.56
CA TRP A 144 9.70 -33.64 9.79
C TRP A 144 9.92 -34.16 8.37
N GLN A 145 11.07 -33.87 7.75
CA GLN A 145 11.40 -34.34 6.40
C GLN A 145 11.61 -35.85 6.31
N THR A 146 11.94 -36.50 7.44
CA THR A 146 12.15 -37.96 7.51
C THR A 146 10.95 -38.70 8.12
N LEU A 147 10.04 -37.99 8.78
CA LEU A 147 8.86 -38.56 9.42
C LEU A 147 7.73 -38.80 8.41
N SER A 148 6.94 -39.84 8.64
CA SER A 148 5.67 -40.03 7.94
C SER A 148 4.65 -38.95 8.34
N THR A 149 3.68 -38.69 7.47
CA THR A 149 2.58 -37.75 7.76
C THR A 149 1.89 -38.10 9.09
N LYS A 150 1.69 -39.39 9.40
CA LYS A 150 1.02 -39.82 10.64
C LYS A 150 1.85 -39.49 11.89
N GLU A 151 3.18 -39.58 11.81
CA GLU A 151 4.07 -39.24 12.92
C GLU A 151 4.16 -37.74 13.15
N ILE A 152 4.13 -36.95 12.08
CA ILE A 152 4.05 -35.49 12.16
C ILE A 152 2.73 -35.08 12.82
N GLU A 153 1.60 -35.59 12.33
CA GLU A 153 0.27 -35.22 12.81
C GLU A 153 0.06 -35.55 14.31
N LYS A 154 0.69 -36.61 14.83
CA LYS A 154 0.66 -36.94 16.27
C LYS A 154 1.37 -35.94 17.18
N GLN A 155 2.30 -35.15 16.63
CA GLN A 155 3.10 -34.19 17.39
C GLN A 155 2.55 -32.77 17.30
N LEU A 156 1.52 -32.56 16.47
CA LEU A 156 0.93 -31.25 16.24
C LEU A 156 -0.35 -31.10 17.05
N ILE A 157 -0.61 -29.89 17.53
CA ILE A 157 -1.88 -29.54 18.16
C ILE A 157 -2.97 -29.64 17.09
N ARG A 158 -4.02 -30.42 17.34
CA ARG A 158 -5.16 -30.62 16.42
C ARG A 158 -6.51 -30.36 17.07
N ASN A 159 -6.57 -30.42 18.39
CA ASN A 159 -7.75 -30.05 19.15
C ASN A 159 -7.50 -28.71 19.86
N GLN A 160 -8.51 -27.86 19.90
CA GLN A 160 -8.44 -26.58 20.61
C GLN A 160 -8.18 -26.79 22.11
N THR A 161 -8.66 -27.88 22.71
CA THR A 161 -8.41 -28.20 24.12
C THR A 161 -6.93 -28.35 24.46
N ASP A 162 -6.09 -28.75 23.49
CA ASP A 162 -4.66 -28.97 23.68
C ASP A 162 -3.86 -27.65 23.75
N LEU A 163 -4.54 -26.51 23.56
CA LEU A 163 -3.99 -25.17 23.78
C LEU A 163 -3.89 -24.81 25.27
N ALA A 164 -4.45 -25.63 26.16
CA ALA A 164 -4.34 -25.44 27.61
C ALA A 164 -2.87 -25.31 28.04
N ASN A 165 -2.59 -24.25 28.80
CA ASN A 165 -1.29 -23.84 29.32
C ASN A 165 -0.22 -23.57 28.25
N LYS A 166 -0.60 -23.41 26.98
CA LYS A 166 0.32 -22.98 25.92
C LYS A 166 0.50 -21.46 25.93
N THR A 167 1.68 -21.02 25.53
CA THR A 167 1.98 -19.61 25.30
C THR A 167 1.82 -19.29 23.81
N ILE A 168 0.93 -18.36 23.49
CA ILE A 168 0.59 -17.99 22.11
C ILE A 168 0.80 -16.49 21.95
N TYR A 169 1.61 -16.13 20.96
CA TYR A 169 1.88 -14.73 20.64
C TYR A 169 0.90 -14.24 19.58
N VAL A 170 0.37 -13.04 19.73
CA VAL A 170 -0.55 -12.44 18.75
C VAL A 170 -0.23 -10.97 18.54
N GLN A 171 -0.62 -10.43 17.38
CA GLN A 171 -0.57 -9.00 17.13
C GLN A 171 -1.47 -8.26 18.14
N LYS A 172 -0.98 -7.16 18.69
CA LYS A 172 -1.72 -6.31 19.62
C LYS A 172 -3.03 -5.79 19.01
N HIS A 173 -4.10 -5.74 19.81
CA HIS A 173 -5.43 -5.28 19.38
C HIS A 173 -6.05 -6.04 18.19
N SER A 174 -5.59 -7.27 17.96
CA SER A 174 -6.15 -8.14 16.92
C SER A 174 -7.40 -8.87 17.40
N ALA A 175 -8.22 -9.33 16.45
CA ALA A 175 -9.34 -10.23 16.75
C ALA A 175 -8.88 -11.59 17.32
N TYR A 176 -7.58 -11.91 17.19
CA TYR A 176 -6.99 -13.15 17.67
C TYR A 176 -6.90 -13.20 19.19
N TYR A 177 -6.62 -12.05 19.84
CA TYR A 177 -6.61 -11.95 21.29
C TYR A 177 -7.96 -12.33 21.89
N GLU A 178 -9.03 -11.67 21.44
CA GLU A 178 -10.39 -11.92 21.94
C GLU A 178 -10.86 -13.35 21.66
N ARG A 179 -10.46 -13.92 20.52
CA ARG A 179 -10.79 -15.31 20.21
C ARG A 179 -10.09 -16.28 21.16
N LEU A 180 -8.79 -16.11 21.39
CA LEU A 180 -8.04 -16.96 22.33
C LEU A 180 -8.54 -16.81 23.76
N ARG A 181 -8.91 -15.60 24.18
CA ARG A 181 -9.52 -15.36 25.49
C ARG A 181 -10.86 -16.08 25.64
N SER A 182 -11.73 -15.97 24.64
CA SER A 182 -13.00 -16.70 24.61
C SER A 182 -12.79 -18.20 24.65
N LEU A 183 -11.83 -18.70 23.87
CA LEU A 183 -11.49 -20.12 23.80
C LEU A 183 -10.90 -20.65 25.13
N SER A 184 -10.07 -19.86 25.81
CA SER A 184 -9.55 -20.19 27.15
C SER A 184 -10.70 -20.37 28.15
N ASN A 185 -11.70 -19.49 28.11
CA ASN A 185 -12.91 -19.62 28.94
C ASN A 185 -13.75 -20.85 28.56
N GLU A 186 -13.93 -21.11 27.25
CA GLU A 186 -14.68 -22.28 26.74
C GLU A 186 -14.03 -23.61 27.18
N ILE A 187 -12.70 -23.70 27.15
CA ILE A 187 -11.94 -24.90 27.57
C ILE A 187 -11.95 -25.07 29.09
N GLY A 188 -12.13 -23.98 29.85
CA GLY A 188 -11.97 -23.97 31.30
C GLY A 188 -10.50 -24.11 31.74
N ALA A 189 -9.55 -23.73 30.87
CA ALA A 189 -8.12 -23.76 31.15
C ALA A 189 -7.43 -22.51 30.60
N THR A 190 -6.35 -22.08 31.25
CA THR A 190 -5.60 -20.88 30.86
C THR A 190 -4.86 -21.09 29.53
N ILE A 191 -5.03 -20.17 28.59
CA ILE A 191 -4.12 -19.97 27.46
C ILE A 191 -3.28 -18.73 27.78
N HIS A 192 -1.95 -18.83 27.75
CA HIS A 192 -1.07 -17.69 28.03
C HIS A 192 -0.91 -16.85 26.75
N ILE A 193 -1.71 -15.80 26.63
CA ILE A 193 -1.72 -14.94 25.44
C ILE A 193 -0.73 -13.78 25.62
N VAL A 194 0.20 -13.62 24.68
CA VAL A 194 1.19 -12.54 24.68
C VAL A 194 0.94 -11.63 23.47
N GLU A 195 0.51 -10.39 23.71
CA GLU A 195 0.40 -9.38 22.66
C GLU A 195 1.79 -8.83 22.30
N SER A 196 2.13 -8.83 21.01
CA SER A 196 3.40 -8.29 20.54
C SER A 196 3.29 -6.78 20.30
N GLU A 197 4.20 -6.02 20.92
CA GLU A 197 4.38 -4.59 20.67
C GLU A 197 5.21 -4.30 19.41
N GLU A 198 6.05 -5.25 18.99
CA GLU A 198 7.05 -5.05 17.93
C GLU A 198 6.73 -5.76 16.61
N TYR A 199 5.95 -6.84 16.67
CA TYR A 199 5.76 -7.75 15.53
C TYR A 199 4.28 -7.85 15.15
N GLU A 200 4.03 -7.74 13.85
CA GLU A 200 2.71 -8.02 13.27
C GLU A 200 2.60 -9.51 12.94
N SER A 201 1.42 -9.92 12.46
CA SER A 201 1.05 -11.32 12.29
C SER A 201 2.05 -12.14 11.45
N GLU A 202 2.56 -11.59 10.33
CA GLU A 202 3.51 -12.34 9.47
C GLU A 202 4.92 -12.44 10.05
N GLN A 203 5.37 -11.43 10.81
CA GLN A 203 6.64 -11.50 11.54
C GLN A 203 6.54 -12.54 12.67
N LEU A 204 5.40 -12.63 13.35
CA LEU A 204 5.17 -13.71 14.33
C LEU A 204 5.20 -15.09 13.68
N ILE A 205 4.65 -15.28 12.47
CA ILE A 205 4.79 -16.53 11.71
C ILE A 205 6.27 -16.85 11.44
N THR A 206 7.05 -15.83 11.08
CA THR A 206 8.50 -15.98 10.86
C THR A 206 9.22 -16.41 12.13
N LEU A 207 8.85 -15.88 13.30
CA LEU A 207 9.41 -16.29 14.59
C LEU A 207 9.06 -17.75 14.94
N VAL A 208 7.84 -18.21 14.64
CA VAL A 208 7.45 -19.63 14.77
C VAL A 208 8.31 -20.51 13.85
N ALA A 209 8.43 -20.14 12.57
CA ALA A 209 9.20 -20.89 11.60
C ALA A 209 10.68 -21.01 11.98
N ASN A 210 11.25 -19.97 12.60
CA ASN A 210 12.63 -19.95 13.08
C ASN A 210 12.80 -20.57 14.48
N GLY A 211 11.73 -21.06 15.10
CA GLY A 211 11.74 -21.65 16.44
C GLY A 211 12.06 -20.68 17.58
N LYS A 212 11.79 -19.38 17.39
CA LYS A 212 11.95 -18.34 18.42
C LYS A 212 10.75 -18.25 19.36
N ILE A 213 9.57 -18.60 18.86
CA ILE A 213 8.34 -18.79 19.63
C ILE A 213 7.68 -20.08 19.15
N ASP A 214 6.82 -20.67 19.96
CA ASP A 214 6.19 -21.96 19.63
C ASP A 214 4.94 -21.79 18.75
N TYR A 215 4.13 -20.78 19.07
CA TYR A 215 2.80 -20.60 18.50
C TYR A 215 2.47 -19.13 18.22
N THR A 216 1.80 -18.91 17.09
CA THR A 216 1.05 -17.67 16.82
C THR A 216 -0.31 -18.01 16.24
N VAL A 217 -1.17 -17.01 16.09
CA VAL A 217 -2.48 -17.11 15.43
C VAL A 217 -2.59 -16.03 14.38
N CYS A 218 -3.14 -16.38 13.22
CA CYS A 218 -3.48 -15.44 12.16
C CYS A 218 -4.64 -15.98 11.31
N ASP A 219 -5.08 -15.20 10.32
CA ASP A 219 -6.05 -15.67 9.34
C ASP A 219 -5.46 -16.73 8.39
N GLU A 220 -6.27 -17.72 8.04
CA GLU A 220 -5.90 -18.91 7.27
C GLU A 220 -5.24 -18.56 5.94
N HIS A 221 -5.71 -17.51 5.27
CA HIS A 221 -5.12 -17.07 4.01
C HIS A 221 -3.67 -16.64 4.18
N ALA A 222 -3.39 -15.79 5.17
CA ALA A 222 -2.03 -15.35 5.48
C ALA A 222 -1.16 -16.54 5.91
N ALA A 223 -1.71 -17.47 6.70
CA ALA A 223 -1.03 -18.67 7.16
C ALA A 223 -0.63 -19.59 5.99
N ILE A 224 -1.55 -19.86 5.06
CA ILE A 224 -1.31 -20.71 3.88
C ILE A 224 -0.27 -20.06 2.95
N VAL A 225 -0.37 -18.76 2.70
CA VAL A 225 0.63 -18.04 1.90
C VAL A 225 2.00 -18.16 2.56
N ASN A 226 2.09 -17.98 3.88
CA ASN A 226 3.35 -18.09 4.61
C ASN A 226 3.91 -19.52 4.71
N GLN A 227 3.06 -20.56 4.71
CA GLN A 227 3.51 -21.95 4.69
C GLN A 227 4.29 -22.29 3.41
N ASN A 228 4.03 -21.59 2.30
CA ASN A 228 4.85 -21.74 1.09
C ASN A 228 6.28 -21.19 1.29
N TYR A 229 6.48 -20.20 2.17
CA TYR A 229 7.80 -19.66 2.52
C TYR A 229 8.52 -20.45 3.60
N TYR A 230 7.75 -21.05 4.50
CA TYR A 230 8.23 -21.81 5.64
C TYR A 230 7.59 -23.20 5.62
N PRO A 231 8.07 -24.13 4.77
CA PRO A 231 7.48 -25.47 4.68
C PRO A 231 7.49 -26.25 5.99
N ASN A 232 8.30 -25.80 6.96
CA ASN A 232 8.40 -26.34 8.30
C ASN A 232 7.31 -25.84 9.28
N ILE A 233 6.37 -24.98 8.87
CA ILE A 233 5.20 -24.64 9.70
C ILE A 233 3.96 -25.47 9.31
N ASP A 234 3.06 -25.64 10.26
CA ASP A 234 1.72 -26.18 10.10
C ASP A 234 0.67 -25.14 10.49
N VAL A 235 -0.41 -25.09 9.72
CA VAL A 235 -1.47 -24.07 9.80
C VAL A 235 -2.87 -24.68 9.76
N LYS A 236 -3.00 -25.99 9.99
CA LYS A 236 -4.27 -26.73 9.76
C LYS A 236 -5.28 -26.57 10.90
N THR A 237 -4.81 -26.16 12.07
CA THR A 237 -5.64 -26.17 13.28
C THR A 237 -6.44 -24.88 13.36
N ALA A 238 -7.69 -24.93 12.93
CA ALA A 238 -8.61 -23.81 13.08
C ALA A 238 -8.95 -23.57 14.55
N ILE A 239 -8.83 -22.32 14.99
CA ILE A 239 -9.22 -21.90 16.35
C ILE A 239 -10.54 -21.14 16.37
N SER A 240 -11.05 -20.74 15.19
CA SER A 240 -12.37 -20.09 15.03
C SER A 240 -13.25 -20.85 14.04
N LEU A 241 -14.54 -20.51 14.06
CA LEU A 241 -15.44 -20.78 12.94
C LEU A 241 -15.03 -19.96 11.71
N THR A 242 -15.62 -20.28 10.56
CA THR A 242 -15.51 -19.47 9.36
C THR A 242 -16.11 -18.08 9.59
N GLN A 243 -15.37 -17.04 9.20
CA GLN A 243 -15.74 -15.65 9.35
C GLN A 243 -15.76 -14.95 7.99
N ASN A 244 -16.64 -13.97 7.84
CA ASN A 244 -16.76 -13.19 6.62
C ASN A 244 -15.75 -12.03 6.61
N LEU A 245 -15.08 -11.85 5.48
CA LEU A 245 -14.19 -10.73 5.20
C LEU A 245 -14.87 -9.72 4.27
N ALA A 246 -14.78 -8.44 4.62
CA ALA A 246 -15.38 -7.35 3.85
C ALA A 246 -14.52 -6.09 3.90
N TRP A 247 -14.72 -5.22 2.92
CA TRP A 247 -14.23 -3.84 3.04
C TRP A 247 -15.14 -3.06 3.97
N ALA A 248 -14.58 -2.05 4.63
CA ALA A 248 -15.35 -1.13 5.44
C ALA A 248 -15.33 0.27 4.83
N VAL A 249 -16.47 0.94 4.89
CA VAL A 249 -16.64 2.36 4.57
C VAL A 249 -17.18 3.09 5.80
N ARG A 250 -17.05 4.43 5.81
CA ARG A 250 -17.59 5.22 6.91
C ARG A 250 -19.10 5.03 7.00
N LYS A 251 -19.61 4.94 8.24
CA LYS A 251 -21.06 5.01 8.54
C LYS A 251 -21.75 6.09 7.71
N GLY A 252 -22.84 5.71 7.04
CA GLY A 252 -23.68 6.64 6.27
C GLY A 252 -23.19 6.98 4.86
N SER A 253 -22.06 6.43 4.40
CA SER A 253 -21.62 6.55 2.99
C SER A 253 -22.40 5.59 2.07
N THR A 254 -23.72 5.74 2.01
CA THR A 254 -24.61 4.77 1.37
C THR A 254 -24.39 4.65 -0.13
N LYS A 255 -24.12 5.75 -0.86
CA LYS A 255 -23.89 5.67 -2.32
C LYS A 255 -22.61 4.92 -2.65
N LEU A 256 -21.53 5.17 -1.90
CA LEU A 256 -20.28 4.43 -2.07
C LEU A 256 -20.48 2.96 -1.75
N LEU A 257 -21.16 2.65 -0.65
CA LEU A 257 -21.43 1.27 -0.22
C LEU A 257 -22.25 0.49 -1.26
N ASP A 258 -23.35 1.07 -1.73
CA ASP A 258 -24.21 0.45 -2.74
C ASP A 258 -23.45 0.20 -4.04
N THR A 259 -22.67 1.20 -4.47
CA THR A 259 -21.83 1.09 -5.68
C THR A 259 -20.77 0.01 -5.54
N LEU A 260 -20.11 -0.07 -4.38
CA LEU A 260 -19.16 -1.13 -4.05
C LEU A 260 -19.83 -2.51 -4.11
N ASN A 261 -21.00 -2.66 -3.51
CA ASN A 261 -21.71 -3.93 -3.46
C ASN A 261 -22.16 -4.42 -4.83
N ILE A 262 -22.70 -3.51 -5.66
CA ILE A 262 -23.09 -3.80 -7.05
C ILE A 262 -21.85 -4.19 -7.87
N TRP A 263 -20.78 -3.40 -7.78
CA TRP A 263 -19.54 -3.68 -8.50
C TRP A 263 -18.91 -5.01 -8.05
N LEU A 264 -18.79 -5.26 -6.74
CA LEU A 264 -18.24 -6.51 -6.21
C LEU A 264 -19.03 -7.73 -6.68
N ALA A 265 -20.37 -7.66 -6.66
CA ALA A 265 -21.22 -8.74 -7.12
C ALA A 265 -20.97 -9.07 -8.60
N GLY A 266 -20.89 -8.05 -9.46
CA GLY A 266 -20.59 -8.23 -10.89
C GLY A 266 -19.14 -8.64 -11.17
N PHE A 267 -18.17 -8.04 -10.49
CA PHE A 267 -16.75 -8.30 -10.71
C PHE A 267 -16.38 -9.73 -10.32
N LYS A 268 -16.96 -10.27 -9.24
CA LYS A 268 -16.71 -11.65 -8.78
C LYS A 268 -17.09 -12.73 -9.80
N THR A 269 -17.99 -12.44 -10.75
CA THR A 269 -18.37 -13.39 -11.80
C THR A 269 -17.46 -13.34 -13.02
N THR A 270 -16.50 -12.41 -13.07
CA THR A 270 -15.61 -12.22 -14.21
C THR A 270 -14.42 -13.18 -14.21
N LYS A 271 -13.83 -13.37 -15.40
CA LYS A 271 -12.55 -14.08 -15.55
C LYS A 271 -11.41 -13.36 -14.83
N ASP A 272 -11.45 -12.03 -14.78
CA ASP A 272 -10.43 -11.21 -14.13
C ASP A 272 -10.38 -11.47 -12.62
N TYR A 273 -11.53 -11.50 -11.95
CA TYR A 273 -11.59 -11.90 -10.54
C TYR A 273 -11.09 -13.33 -10.32
N LYS A 274 -11.50 -14.28 -11.17
CA LYS A 274 -11.02 -15.66 -11.06
C LYS A 274 -9.50 -15.75 -11.19
N ASN A 275 -8.90 -15.01 -12.12
CA ASN A 275 -7.46 -14.95 -12.31
C ASN A 275 -6.78 -14.32 -11.10
N LEU A 276 -7.33 -13.21 -10.58
CA LEU A 276 -6.82 -12.50 -9.41
C LEU A 276 -6.85 -13.40 -8.17
N TYR A 277 -7.98 -14.04 -7.89
CA TYR A 277 -8.13 -14.97 -6.77
C TYR A 277 -7.18 -16.18 -6.91
N THR A 278 -7.09 -16.75 -8.11
CA THR A 278 -6.19 -17.89 -8.38
C THR A 278 -4.73 -17.51 -8.15
N LYS A 279 -4.32 -16.30 -8.58
CA LYS A 279 -2.95 -15.77 -8.42
C LYS A 279 -2.53 -15.70 -6.96
N TYR A 280 -3.43 -15.31 -6.05
CA TYR A 280 -3.11 -15.07 -4.64
C TYR A 280 -3.45 -16.23 -3.69
N PHE A 281 -4.46 -17.05 -3.97
CA PHE A 281 -4.95 -18.03 -2.98
C PHE A 281 -4.92 -19.50 -3.43
N LEU A 282 -5.10 -19.81 -4.73
CA LEU A 282 -5.26 -21.20 -5.17
C LEU A 282 -4.01 -21.84 -5.74
N ASN A 283 -3.16 -21.05 -6.39
CA ASN A 283 -2.07 -21.64 -7.14
C ASN A 283 -0.84 -21.88 -6.25
N LYS A 284 -0.71 -23.06 -5.63
CA LYS A 284 0.48 -23.43 -4.85
C LYS A 284 1.82 -23.22 -5.58
N LYS A 285 1.81 -23.22 -6.93
CA LYS A 285 2.96 -22.83 -7.74
C LYS A 285 3.04 -21.31 -7.95
N SER A 286 1.93 -20.56 -8.13
CA SER A 286 1.89 -19.10 -8.35
C SER A 286 1.52 -18.20 -7.17
N THR A 287 1.31 -18.71 -5.96
CA THR A 287 1.16 -17.89 -4.76
C THR A 287 2.54 -17.36 -4.43
N VAL A 288 2.98 -16.37 -5.23
CA VAL A 288 4.31 -15.78 -5.23
C VAL A 288 5.44 -16.80 -5.54
N LEU A 289 5.34 -17.53 -6.66
CA LEU A 289 6.36 -18.46 -7.26
C LEU A 289 7.75 -18.27 -6.64
N ASN A 290 8.17 -19.14 -5.71
CA ASN A 290 9.50 -19.14 -5.09
C ASN A 290 10.06 -17.72 -4.90
N LEU A 291 9.73 -17.03 -3.81
CA LEU A 291 10.34 -15.74 -3.41
C LEU A 291 11.88 -15.81 -3.18
N THR A 292 12.63 -16.45 -4.08
CA THR A 292 14.05 -16.27 -4.27
C THR A 292 14.25 -14.91 -4.95
N GLY A 293 14.90 -13.99 -4.23
CA GLY A 293 15.13 -12.63 -4.68
C GLY A 293 14.76 -11.59 -3.63
N TYR A 294 14.67 -10.33 -4.08
CA TYR A 294 14.39 -9.18 -3.26
C TYR A 294 12.87 -8.93 -3.19
N ASN A 295 12.36 -8.95 -1.97
CA ASN A 295 10.99 -8.57 -1.64
C ASN A 295 11.01 -7.75 -0.36
N SER A 296 9.94 -6.99 -0.16
CA SER A 296 9.82 -6.14 1.01
C SER A 296 9.35 -6.92 2.25
N ILE A 297 8.72 -8.08 2.09
CA ILE A 297 8.11 -8.88 3.18
C ILE A 297 9.19 -9.44 4.12
N LYS A 298 10.34 -9.91 3.59
CA LYS A 298 11.42 -10.55 4.37
C LYS A 298 12.58 -9.63 4.75
N GLY A 299 12.46 -8.31 4.62
CA GLY A 299 13.54 -7.41 5.02
C GLY A 299 13.68 -6.12 4.23
N GLY A 300 12.58 -5.57 3.71
CA GLY A 300 12.53 -4.19 3.25
C GLY A 300 13.51 -3.83 2.11
N LYS A 301 13.74 -4.75 1.16
CA LYS A 301 14.60 -4.49 -0.02
C LYS A 301 13.75 -4.30 -1.27
N ILE A 302 14.08 -3.31 -2.09
CA ILE A 302 13.45 -3.04 -3.40
C ILE A 302 14.20 -3.73 -4.53
N SER A 303 15.52 -3.86 -4.40
CA SER A 303 16.40 -4.41 -5.41
C SER A 303 17.67 -5.04 -4.80
N PRO A 304 18.47 -5.79 -5.57
CA PRO A 304 19.80 -6.23 -5.13
C PRO A 304 20.79 -5.06 -5.01
N TYR A 305 20.44 -3.89 -5.56
CA TYR A 305 21.35 -2.76 -5.72
C TYR A 305 21.10 -1.63 -4.72
N ASP A 306 20.18 -1.78 -3.76
CA ASP A 306 19.76 -0.75 -2.81
C ASP A 306 20.95 -0.06 -2.11
N LYS A 307 22.02 -0.81 -1.82
CA LYS A 307 23.28 -0.27 -1.28
C LYS A 307 23.91 0.78 -2.20
N TYR A 308 24.02 0.49 -3.50
CA TYR A 308 24.56 1.42 -4.48
C TYR A 308 23.61 2.60 -4.69
N LEU A 309 22.30 2.37 -4.74
CA LEU A 309 21.31 3.45 -4.89
C LEU A 309 21.39 4.46 -3.75
N LYS A 310 21.42 3.98 -2.50
CA LYS A 310 21.61 4.81 -1.30
C LYS A 310 22.95 5.54 -1.26
N LYS A 311 24.00 4.95 -1.84
CA LYS A 311 25.33 5.58 -1.94
C LYS A 311 25.31 6.74 -2.93
N TYR A 312 24.82 6.53 -4.15
CA TYR A 312 24.96 7.51 -5.24
C TYR A 312 23.87 8.59 -5.26
N CYS A 313 22.65 8.32 -4.77
CA CYS A 313 21.56 9.30 -4.79
C CYS A 313 21.90 10.60 -4.01
N LYS A 314 22.80 10.51 -3.02
CA LYS A 314 23.32 11.65 -2.25
C LYS A 314 23.96 12.74 -3.15
N ASN A 315 24.47 12.37 -4.32
CA ASN A 315 25.13 13.30 -5.24
C ASN A 315 24.14 14.16 -6.04
N ILE A 316 22.86 13.81 -6.05
CA ILE A 316 21.81 14.49 -6.83
C ILE A 316 20.61 14.91 -5.96
N ASP A 317 20.75 14.82 -4.63
CA ASP A 317 19.69 15.16 -3.67
C ASP A 317 18.33 14.48 -3.99
N TRP A 318 18.40 13.23 -4.46
CA TRP A 318 17.23 12.38 -4.70
C TRP A 318 17.07 11.36 -3.58
N ASP A 319 15.82 11.00 -3.33
CA ASP A 319 15.48 9.79 -2.59
C ASP A 319 15.94 8.55 -3.38
N TRP A 320 16.66 7.64 -2.73
CA TRP A 320 17.15 6.43 -3.38
C TRP A 320 16.03 5.55 -3.96
N ARG A 321 14.82 5.63 -3.39
CA ARG A 321 13.62 4.93 -3.89
C ARG A 321 13.16 5.50 -5.23
N LEU A 322 13.33 6.80 -5.48
CA LEU A 322 13.03 7.40 -6.79
C LEU A 322 14.01 6.91 -7.85
N LEU A 323 15.31 6.83 -7.51
CA LEU A 323 16.32 6.24 -8.39
C LEU A 323 16.06 4.76 -8.65
N ALA A 324 15.63 4.01 -7.63
CA ALA A 324 15.21 2.61 -7.79
C ALA A 324 14.03 2.50 -8.77
N SER A 325 13.06 3.40 -8.68
CA SER A 325 11.89 3.41 -9.57
C SER A 325 12.27 3.69 -11.03
N LEU A 326 13.20 4.62 -11.26
CA LEU A 326 13.78 4.87 -12.59
C LEU A 326 14.49 3.63 -13.14
N ILE A 327 15.37 3.00 -12.36
CA ILE A 327 16.08 1.79 -12.80
C ILE A 327 15.10 0.65 -13.10
N PHE A 328 14.04 0.51 -12.31
CA PHE A 328 13.02 -0.47 -12.61
C PHE A 328 12.35 -0.20 -13.95
N GLN A 329 12.00 1.05 -14.24
CA GLN A 329 11.41 1.44 -15.52
C GLN A 329 12.34 1.12 -16.70
N GLU A 330 13.62 1.39 -16.55
CA GLU A 330 14.63 1.21 -17.59
C GLU A 330 14.97 -0.27 -17.83
N SER A 331 15.22 -1.04 -16.78
CA SER A 331 15.81 -2.38 -16.91
C SER A 331 15.12 -3.46 -16.11
N ARG A 332 14.10 -3.13 -15.29
CA ARG A 332 13.54 -4.06 -14.29
C ARG A 332 14.62 -4.68 -13.41
N PHE A 333 15.64 -3.88 -13.06
CA PHE A 333 16.82 -4.30 -12.30
C PHE A 333 17.70 -5.37 -12.99
N GLN A 334 17.66 -5.47 -14.32
CA GLN A 334 18.49 -6.39 -15.10
C GLN A 334 19.78 -5.71 -15.56
N ASN A 335 20.92 -6.07 -14.94
CA ASN A 335 22.20 -5.45 -15.26
C ASN A 335 22.73 -5.77 -16.67
N ASN A 336 22.34 -6.91 -17.24
CA ASN A 336 22.87 -7.38 -18.52
C ASN A 336 21.92 -7.10 -19.68
N LEU A 337 20.94 -6.20 -19.49
CA LEU A 337 19.98 -5.83 -20.52
C LEU A 337 20.60 -4.84 -21.50
N THR A 338 20.43 -5.14 -22.79
CA THR A 338 20.72 -4.21 -23.89
C THR A 338 19.43 -4.00 -24.67
N SER A 339 19.04 -2.74 -24.89
CA SER A 339 17.85 -2.40 -25.66
C SER A 339 18.10 -2.55 -27.16
N TRP A 340 17.02 -2.58 -27.95
CA TRP A 340 17.09 -2.58 -29.41
C TRP A 340 17.82 -1.34 -29.97
N ALA A 341 17.78 -0.22 -29.26
CA ALA A 341 18.47 1.02 -29.63
C ALA A 341 19.94 1.04 -29.17
N GLY A 342 20.40 0.01 -28.45
CA GLY A 342 21.78 -0.11 -27.98
C GLY A 342 22.07 0.51 -26.60
N ALA A 343 21.03 0.96 -25.88
CA ALA A 343 21.17 1.35 -24.47
C ALA A 343 21.48 0.13 -23.61
N TYR A 344 22.29 0.26 -22.55
CA TYR A 344 22.70 -0.90 -21.75
C TYR A 344 22.75 -0.66 -20.24
N GLY A 345 22.66 -1.76 -19.50
CA GLY A 345 22.81 -1.79 -18.05
C GLY A 345 21.55 -1.39 -17.29
N LEU A 346 21.69 -1.25 -15.97
CA LEU A 346 20.60 -0.88 -15.07
C LEU A 346 19.93 0.45 -15.42
N MET A 347 20.74 1.44 -15.80
CA MET A 347 20.33 2.81 -16.12
C MET A 347 20.01 3.00 -17.61
N GLN A 348 20.13 1.96 -18.43
CA GLN A 348 19.92 1.99 -19.89
C GLN A 348 20.55 3.24 -20.55
N LEU A 349 21.86 3.42 -20.35
CA LEU A 349 22.56 4.55 -20.94
C LEU A 349 22.95 4.23 -22.39
N MET A 350 22.73 5.19 -23.28
CA MET A 350 23.28 5.12 -24.64
C MET A 350 24.82 5.16 -24.60
N PRO A 351 25.53 4.48 -25.53
CA PRO A 351 26.99 4.38 -25.48
C PRO A 351 27.73 5.71 -25.36
N VAL A 352 27.33 6.73 -26.14
CA VAL A 352 27.94 8.07 -26.10
C VAL A 352 27.72 8.73 -24.73
N THR A 353 26.50 8.69 -24.21
CA THR A 353 26.17 9.24 -22.89
C THR A 353 26.97 8.54 -21.80
N ALA A 354 27.02 7.20 -21.83
CA ALA A 354 27.73 6.42 -20.84
C ALA A 354 29.23 6.72 -20.82
N ALA A 355 29.85 6.81 -22.00
CA ALA A 355 31.27 7.15 -22.14
C ALA A 355 31.60 8.51 -21.52
N ASN A 356 30.75 9.53 -21.74
CA ASN A 356 30.91 10.87 -21.15
C ASN A 356 30.89 10.87 -19.62
N TYR A 357 30.29 9.85 -19.00
CA TYR A 357 30.18 9.74 -17.54
C TYR A 357 30.99 8.59 -16.92
N GLY A 358 31.81 7.91 -17.73
CA GLY A 358 32.77 6.89 -17.31
C GLY A 358 32.22 5.47 -17.22
N ALA A 359 31.13 5.15 -17.92
CA ALA A 359 30.60 3.79 -18.06
C ALA A 359 30.80 3.25 -19.49
N TYR A 360 30.89 1.93 -19.61
CA TYR A 360 31.08 1.20 -20.86
C TYR A 360 30.21 -0.07 -20.89
N SER A 361 29.95 -0.61 -22.09
CA SER A 361 29.11 -1.81 -22.24
C SER A 361 29.69 -2.99 -21.44
N GLY A 362 28.84 -3.69 -20.69
CA GLY A 362 29.26 -4.79 -19.80
C GLY A 362 29.93 -4.36 -18.49
N CYS A 363 30.01 -3.06 -18.18
CA CYS A 363 30.49 -2.63 -16.88
C CYS A 363 29.60 -3.14 -15.73
N GLY A 364 30.18 -3.21 -14.53
CA GLY A 364 29.45 -3.65 -13.34
C GLY A 364 28.32 -2.70 -12.95
N PRO A 365 27.33 -3.18 -12.16
CA PRO A 365 26.13 -2.42 -11.80
C PRO A 365 26.45 -1.10 -11.10
N GLU A 366 27.49 -1.07 -10.26
CA GLU A 366 27.90 0.14 -9.55
C GLU A 366 28.33 1.26 -10.52
N LEU A 367 29.13 0.93 -11.53
CA LEU A 367 29.64 1.92 -12.49
C LEU A 367 28.52 2.45 -13.39
N ASN A 368 27.60 1.57 -13.82
CA ASN A 368 26.45 1.96 -14.62
C ASN A 368 25.49 2.89 -13.83
N ILE A 369 25.21 2.57 -12.56
CA ILE A 369 24.43 3.45 -11.66
C ILE A 369 25.14 4.80 -11.47
N ALA A 370 26.45 4.80 -11.20
CA ALA A 370 27.22 6.01 -10.98
C ALA A 370 27.18 6.95 -12.20
N ALA A 371 27.31 6.41 -13.41
CA ALA A 371 27.21 7.17 -14.65
C ALA A 371 25.81 7.75 -14.86
N GLY A 372 24.75 6.97 -14.60
CA GLY A 372 23.38 7.44 -14.73
C GLY A 372 23.05 8.57 -13.74
N VAL A 373 23.55 8.48 -12.51
CA VAL A 373 23.43 9.56 -11.50
C VAL A 373 24.15 10.83 -11.95
N LYS A 374 25.34 10.73 -12.56
CA LYS A 374 26.02 11.91 -13.12
C LYS A 374 25.19 12.54 -14.25
N TYR A 375 24.59 11.72 -15.11
CA TYR A 375 23.72 12.21 -16.18
C TYR A 375 22.48 12.93 -15.62
N ILE A 376 21.84 12.38 -14.58
CA ILE A 376 20.75 13.04 -13.86
C ILE A 376 21.21 14.39 -13.29
N GLY A 377 22.39 14.47 -12.68
CA GLY A 377 22.95 15.73 -12.18
C GLY A 377 23.22 16.76 -13.28
N TYR A 378 23.59 16.32 -14.48
CA TYR A 378 23.68 17.19 -15.66
C TYR A 378 22.30 17.74 -16.06
N LEU A 379 21.27 16.89 -16.08
CA LEU A 379 19.90 17.32 -16.38
C LEU A 379 19.36 18.29 -15.32
N ASP A 380 19.60 18.05 -14.03
CA ASP A 380 19.17 18.97 -12.96
C ASP A 380 19.76 20.37 -13.15
N LYS A 381 21.04 20.49 -13.54
CA LYS A 381 21.68 21.78 -13.87
C LYS A 381 20.98 22.53 -15.01
N ILE A 382 20.37 21.82 -15.97
CA ILE A 382 19.60 22.47 -17.05
C ILE A 382 18.30 23.09 -16.52
N PHE A 383 17.65 22.43 -15.55
CA PHE A 383 16.30 22.77 -15.11
C PHE A 383 16.24 23.53 -13.78
N ILE A 384 17.30 23.58 -12.98
CA ILE A 384 17.30 24.19 -11.63
C ILE A 384 16.75 25.62 -11.63
N GLU A 385 17.22 26.45 -12.57
CA GLU A 385 16.75 27.84 -12.72
C GLU A 385 15.40 27.94 -13.44
N LYS A 386 15.08 26.97 -14.31
CA LYS A 386 13.86 27.01 -15.13
C LYS A 386 12.62 26.51 -14.37
N VAL A 387 12.83 25.58 -13.43
CA VAL A 387 11.80 24.95 -12.61
C VAL A 387 12.30 24.93 -11.15
N PRO A 388 12.14 26.04 -10.40
CA PRO A 388 12.68 26.15 -9.05
C PRO A 388 12.07 25.14 -8.07
N ASN A 389 10.79 24.81 -8.23
CA ASN A 389 10.12 23.78 -7.43
C ASN A 389 10.76 22.41 -7.70
N LYS A 390 11.33 21.79 -6.64
CA LYS A 390 12.05 20.51 -6.73
C LYS A 390 11.15 19.35 -7.18
N GLU A 391 9.91 19.29 -6.69
CA GLU A 391 8.98 18.20 -7.01
C GLU A 391 8.53 18.26 -8.48
N GLU A 392 8.28 19.46 -8.99
CA GLU A 392 8.02 19.65 -10.43
C GLU A 392 9.27 19.31 -11.24
N ARG A 393 10.43 19.84 -10.87
CA ARG A 393 11.69 19.65 -11.60
C ARG A 393 12.07 18.19 -11.82
N ILE A 394 11.78 17.31 -10.85
CA ILE A 394 11.98 15.87 -11.01
C ILE A 394 11.28 15.33 -12.27
N ARG A 395 10.06 15.76 -12.57
CA ARG A 395 9.31 15.31 -13.77
C ARG A 395 9.99 15.73 -15.07
N PHE A 396 10.53 16.96 -15.10
CA PHE A 396 11.29 17.47 -16.24
C PHE A 396 12.60 16.70 -16.45
N ILE A 397 13.29 16.35 -15.36
CA ILE A 397 14.51 15.54 -15.40
C ILE A 397 14.19 14.13 -15.91
N LEU A 398 13.18 13.46 -15.37
CA LEU A 398 12.77 12.11 -15.80
C LEU A 398 12.38 12.09 -17.28
N ALA A 399 11.61 13.07 -17.74
CA ALA A 399 11.26 13.18 -19.15
C ALA A 399 12.49 13.41 -20.03
N SER A 400 13.40 14.30 -19.61
CA SER A 400 14.65 14.58 -20.32
C SER A 400 15.62 13.42 -20.32
N TYR A 401 15.54 12.56 -19.29
CA TYR A 401 16.31 11.32 -19.24
C TYR A 401 15.92 10.39 -20.39
N ASN A 402 14.61 10.30 -20.67
CA ASN A 402 14.04 9.44 -21.69
C ASN A 402 14.17 9.99 -23.13
N ILE A 403 13.82 11.26 -23.36
CA ILE A 403 13.76 11.85 -24.73
C ILE A 403 14.78 12.95 -24.99
N GLY A 404 15.64 13.24 -24.01
CA GLY A 404 16.59 14.34 -24.08
C GLY A 404 15.99 15.71 -23.72
N PRO A 405 16.80 16.65 -23.19
CA PRO A 405 16.31 17.93 -22.69
C PRO A 405 15.81 18.88 -23.79
N GLY A 406 16.23 18.69 -25.04
CA GLY A 406 15.83 19.54 -26.17
C GLY A 406 14.32 19.55 -26.40
N HIS A 407 13.70 18.36 -26.43
CA HIS A 407 12.25 18.26 -26.62
C HIS A 407 11.46 18.84 -25.44
N ILE A 408 11.98 18.72 -24.22
CA ILE A 408 11.35 19.30 -23.03
C ILE A 408 11.43 20.83 -23.06
N ILE A 409 12.58 21.40 -23.44
CA ILE A 409 12.75 22.85 -23.60
C ILE A 409 11.81 23.40 -24.67
N ASP A 410 11.62 22.70 -25.78
CA ASP A 410 10.65 23.08 -26.80
C ASP A 410 9.22 23.09 -26.25
N ALA A 411 8.83 22.05 -25.51
CA ALA A 411 7.51 21.97 -24.88
C ALA A 411 7.30 23.11 -23.85
N MET A 412 8.34 23.48 -23.09
CA MET A 412 8.30 24.65 -22.19
C MET A 412 8.08 25.96 -22.95
N LYS A 413 8.75 26.14 -24.09
CA LYS A 413 8.57 27.35 -24.92
C LYS A 413 7.16 27.40 -25.52
N LEU A 414 6.64 26.26 -25.98
CA LEU A 414 5.27 26.15 -26.44
C LEU A 414 4.28 26.48 -25.33
N ALA A 415 4.48 25.93 -24.11
CA ALA A 415 3.67 26.26 -22.95
C ALA A 415 3.62 27.76 -22.71
N LYS A 416 4.79 28.41 -22.66
CA LYS A 416 4.89 29.86 -22.51
C LYS A 416 4.20 30.64 -23.65
N LYS A 417 4.43 30.24 -24.91
CA LYS A 417 3.87 30.90 -26.10
C LYS A 417 2.34 30.87 -26.10
N TYR A 418 1.76 29.75 -25.71
CA TYR A 418 0.31 29.51 -25.76
C TYR A 418 -0.38 29.69 -24.40
N GLY A 419 0.25 30.40 -23.45
CA GLY A 419 -0.38 30.85 -22.22
C GLY A 419 -0.50 29.80 -21.11
N LYS A 420 0.21 28.67 -21.20
CA LYS A 420 0.35 27.69 -20.11
C LYS A 420 1.61 27.96 -19.28
N ASN A 421 1.68 27.35 -18.09
CA ASN A 421 2.80 27.55 -17.18
C ASN A 421 4.00 26.67 -17.57
N PRO A 422 5.15 27.24 -17.98
CA PRO A 422 6.31 26.46 -18.40
C PRO A 422 7.04 25.76 -17.25
N THR A 423 6.68 26.02 -15.98
CA THR A 423 7.31 25.42 -14.81
C THR A 423 6.46 24.32 -14.15
N LEU A 424 5.28 24.04 -14.71
CA LEU A 424 4.40 22.97 -14.25
C LEU A 424 4.39 21.85 -15.29
N TRP A 425 4.46 20.61 -14.82
CA TRP A 425 4.43 19.44 -15.69
C TRP A 425 3.00 19.17 -16.18
N LYS A 426 2.13 18.81 -15.23
CA LYS A 426 0.77 18.30 -15.50
C LYS A 426 -0.10 19.38 -16.16
N ASP A 427 -0.85 18.99 -17.19
CA ASP A 427 -1.72 19.83 -18.01
C ASP A 427 -1.03 21.04 -18.67
N ASN A 428 0.29 21.17 -18.57
CA ASN A 428 1.06 22.34 -18.98
C ASN A 428 2.16 21.95 -19.97
N VAL A 429 3.36 21.64 -19.48
CA VAL A 429 4.47 21.23 -20.35
C VAL A 429 4.21 19.88 -20.99
N GLU A 430 3.61 18.93 -20.27
CA GLU A 430 3.26 17.62 -20.84
C GLU A 430 2.30 17.72 -22.01
N PHE A 431 1.33 18.65 -21.94
CA PHE A 431 0.33 18.85 -22.97
C PHE A 431 1.01 19.23 -24.29
N TYR A 432 2.00 20.13 -24.24
CA TYR A 432 2.74 20.53 -25.42
C TYR A 432 3.76 19.49 -25.87
N LEU A 433 4.32 18.70 -24.94
CA LEU A 433 5.18 17.58 -25.32
C LEU A 433 4.41 16.54 -26.15
N ILE A 434 3.19 16.19 -25.74
CA ILE A 434 2.29 15.31 -26.50
C ILE A 434 1.88 15.99 -27.81
N SER A 435 1.54 17.27 -27.76
CA SER A 435 1.06 18.01 -28.93
C SER A 435 2.11 18.14 -30.04
N LYS A 436 3.41 18.01 -29.73
CA LYS A 436 4.51 17.93 -30.71
C LYS A 436 4.46 16.71 -31.63
N ALA A 437 3.49 15.80 -31.46
CA ALA A 437 3.15 14.80 -32.47
C ALA A 437 2.41 15.39 -33.69
N THR A 438 1.91 16.63 -33.60
CA THR A 438 1.11 17.26 -34.68
C THR A 438 1.89 18.38 -35.41
N PRO A 439 1.70 18.56 -36.73
CA PRO A 439 2.42 19.56 -37.53
C PRO A 439 2.32 20.98 -37.02
N LYS A 440 1.16 21.34 -36.45
CA LYS A 440 0.94 22.66 -35.85
C LYS A 440 2.00 23.01 -34.81
N TYR A 441 2.41 22.05 -33.99
CA TYR A 441 3.30 22.31 -32.86
C TYR A 441 4.75 21.92 -33.16
N TYR A 442 5.03 20.86 -33.93
CA TYR A 442 6.42 20.54 -34.23
C TYR A 442 7.08 21.46 -35.27
N ASN A 443 6.29 22.12 -36.12
CA ASN A 443 6.78 23.17 -37.04
C ASN A 443 6.69 24.58 -36.45
N ASP A 444 6.29 24.73 -35.17
CA ASP A 444 6.19 26.04 -34.55
C ASP A 444 7.57 26.71 -34.48
N PRO A 445 7.73 28.01 -34.83
CA PRO A 445 9.02 28.70 -34.85
C PRO A 445 9.82 28.64 -33.54
N VAL A 446 9.18 28.41 -32.38
CA VAL A 446 9.90 28.30 -31.10
C VAL A 446 10.53 26.91 -30.87
N VAL A 447 10.14 25.91 -31.64
CA VAL A 447 10.56 24.51 -31.55
C VAL A 447 11.82 24.29 -32.39
N LYS A 448 12.85 23.73 -31.77
CA LYS A 448 14.14 23.46 -32.44
C LYS A 448 14.40 21.99 -32.75
N ASN A 449 13.74 21.08 -32.05
CA ASN A 449 14.00 19.64 -32.14
C ASN A 449 12.90 18.89 -32.89
N GLY A 450 11.96 19.61 -33.52
CA GLY A 450 10.92 19.03 -34.36
C GLY A 450 10.00 18.04 -33.64
N TYR A 451 9.55 17.03 -34.39
CA TYR A 451 8.57 16.03 -33.98
C TYR A 451 9.05 15.20 -32.79
N CYS A 452 8.13 14.86 -31.88
CA CYS A 452 8.34 13.78 -30.92
C CYS A 452 7.03 13.09 -30.52
N ARG A 453 7.16 11.85 -30.08
CA ARG A 453 6.11 11.07 -29.43
C ARG A 453 6.14 11.34 -27.92
N GLY A 454 5.40 12.35 -27.49
CA GLY A 454 5.39 12.78 -26.09
C GLY A 454 4.55 11.91 -25.16
N ASP A 455 3.63 11.13 -25.70
CA ASP A 455 2.75 10.19 -25.02
C ASP A 455 3.55 9.16 -24.19
N ASP A 456 4.45 8.44 -24.84
CA ASP A 456 5.29 7.41 -24.20
C ASP A 456 6.17 8.01 -23.09
N VAL A 457 6.67 9.23 -23.29
CA VAL A 457 7.51 9.96 -22.31
C VAL A 457 6.71 10.35 -21.07
N CYS A 458 5.49 10.87 -21.26
CA CYS A 458 4.64 11.25 -20.13
C CYS A 458 4.25 10.02 -19.32
N GLN A 459 3.93 8.91 -19.98
CA GLN A 459 3.65 7.63 -19.33
C GLN A 459 4.86 7.13 -18.52
N PHE A 460 6.07 7.18 -19.11
CA PHE A 460 7.32 6.84 -18.42
C PHE A 460 7.51 7.64 -17.12
N VAL A 461 7.27 8.96 -17.15
CA VAL A 461 7.34 9.82 -15.96
C VAL A 461 6.32 9.39 -14.91
N TYR A 462 5.06 9.17 -15.32
CA TYR A 462 4.00 8.82 -14.39
C TYR A 462 4.21 7.48 -13.71
N GLU A 463 4.62 6.46 -14.45
CA GLU A 463 4.92 5.13 -13.91
C GLU A 463 6.06 5.16 -12.89
N ILE A 464 7.08 5.99 -13.12
CA ILE A 464 8.19 6.17 -12.17
C ILE A 464 7.71 6.85 -10.88
N ILE A 465 6.92 7.92 -11.00
CA ILE A 465 6.43 8.66 -9.83
C ILE A 465 5.44 7.82 -9.02
N GLU A 466 4.53 7.10 -9.68
CA GLU A 466 3.59 6.19 -9.03
C GLU A 466 4.32 5.10 -8.26
N ARG A 467 5.25 4.40 -8.92
CA ARG A 467 6.07 3.35 -8.28
C ARG A 467 6.94 3.90 -7.15
N TYR A 468 7.45 5.12 -7.27
CA TYR A 468 8.16 5.78 -6.18
C TYR A 468 7.28 5.94 -4.94
N GLN A 469 6.00 6.33 -5.09
CA GLN A 469 5.07 6.39 -3.94
C GLN A 469 4.86 5.01 -3.31
N HIS A 470 4.69 3.97 -4.13
CA HIS A 470 4.60 2.60 -3.62
C HIS A 470 5.85 2.18 -2.83
N TYR A 471 7.04 2.56 -3.27
CA TYR A 471 8.29 2.28 -2.56
C TYR A 471 8.39 3.04 -1.23
N LYS A 472 7.90 4.28 -1.15
CA LYS A 472 7.82 5.04 0.11
C LYS A 472 6.82 4.47 1.09
N ASN A 473 5.73 3.90 0.59
CA ASN A 473 4.67 3.32 1.41
C ASN A 473 5.15 2.09 2.20
N VAL A 474 6.13 1.38 1.63
CA VAL A 474 6.55 0.06 2.12
C VAL A 474 7.85 0.12 2.91
N LEU A 475 8.75 1.02 2.53
CA LEU A 475 10.01 1.26 3.22
C LEU A 475 9.97 2.66 3.80
N LYS A 476 10.09 2.82 5.11
CA LYS A 476 10.16 4.13 5.76
C LYS A 476 11.57 4.71 5.62
#